data_AF-A0A507DIW6-F1
#
_entry.id   AF-A0A507DIW6-F1
#
_cell.length_a   1.000
_cell.length_b   1.000
_cell.length_c   1.000
_cell.angle_alpha   90.00
_cell.angle_beta   90.00
_cell.angle_gamma   90.00
#
_symmetry.space_group_name_H-M   'P 1'
#
loop_
_entity.id
_entity.type
_entity.pdbx_description
1 polymer ?
#
loop_
_entity_poly.entity_id
_entity_poly.type
_entity_poly.pdbx_seq_one_letter_code
_entity_poly.pdbx_strand_id
1 'polypeptide(L)'
;AEDRILCFELVSKRGQAWVLKYVRRAKAETDVPDTVPEFISQRRRWLNGSFFAGVHALVNCHQILTRSNHPLGRKFLFMFQSFYNLVNLLFNWFSLGNMYLIFVFLVGSVVNNPATDPFGGYGRVVFIAMRQLYLYALLLVFLSSLGNRPQGSKALYLGCFVLFAAIMGLLLYITACSLIQTIPRTEEQWAADFSSVSQGPIVMNLLLSLGCTYGVYFLASFLFLDPWHMFTSMVQYWLLMPSFINILMVYAFCNIHDVSWGTKGDNNIPADVAPIIANTGPTGGNPVCITDLPTNQSDIDDLYEKLLQDLSTKPINSFGGWFSKRAPASREDFFKLFRTRVVLAWLSSNALLIMVMTTPEIAGLIGVSEESANNPYVVVILWSVAVLSILRFIGSCIYLVLP
;
A
#
# COMPACT_ATOMS: atom_id res chain seq x y z
N ALA A 1 -8.05 7.43 -10.50
CA ALA A 1 -8.82 8.04 -9.39
C ALA A 1 -9.25 9.43 -9.83
N GLU A 2 -10.13 9.48 -10.81
CA GLU A 2 -10.65 10.73 -11.39
C GLU A 2 -11.48 11.51 -10.36
N ASP A 3 -12.23 10.77 -9.54
CA ASP A 3 -12.96 11.24 -8.36
C ASP A 3 -12.11 12.12 -7.44
N ARG A 4 -10.88 11.68 -7.11
CA ARG A 4 -10.01 12.40 -6.17
C ARG A 4 -9.37 13.65 -6.79
N ILE A 5 -9.02 13.57 -8.07
CA ILE A 5 -8.48 14.73 -8.80
C ILE A 5 -9.59 15.78 -8.95
N LEU A 6 -10.80 15.36 -9.28
CA LEU A 6 -11.97 16.24 -9.33
C LEU A 6 -12.18 16.95 -7.99
N CYS A 7 -12.17 16.23 -6.86
CA CYS A 7 -12.29 16.84 -5.54
C CYS A 7 -11.22 17.94 -5.29
N PHE A 8 -9.98 17.69 -5.68
CA PHE A 8 -8.92 18.70 -5.58
C PHE A 8 -9.21 19.93 -6.46
N GLU A 9 -9.59 19.72 -7.73
CA GLU A 9 -9.89 20.80 -8.68
C GLU A 9 -11.13 21.63 -8.26
N LEU A 10 -12.11 21.01 -7.59
CA LEU A 10 -13.24 21.71 -7.01
C LEU A 10 -12.78 22.67 -5.89
N VAL A 11 -11.90 22.21 -5.00
CA VAL A 11 -11.39 23.02 -3.88
C VAL A 11 -10.46 24.14 -4.35
N SER A 12 -9.65 23.89 -5.39
CA SER A 12 -8.68 24.85 -5.95
C SER A 12 -9.29 25.79 -7.01
N LYS A 13 -10.59 25.66 -7.31
CA LYS A 13 -11.27 26.37 -8.39
C LYS A 13 -11.06 27.88 -8.30
N ARG A 14 -10.66 28.48 -9.44
CA ARG A 14 -10.33 29.91 -9.53
C ARG A 14 -11.50 30.80 -9.14
N GLY A 15 -11.26 31.74 -8.23
CA GLY A 15 -12.25 32.74 -7.79
C GLY A 15 -13.40 32.15 -6.95
N GLN A 16 -13.36 30.86 -6.64
CA GLN A 16 -14.39 30.16 -5.88
C GLN A 16 -13.83 29.68 -4.54
N ALA A 17 -14.74 29.47 -3.59
CA ALA A 17 -14.43 28.97 -2.24
C ALA A 17 -15.26 27.72 -1.94
N TRP A 18 -15.31 26.77 -2.88
CA TRP A 18 -16.10 25.55 -2.74
C TRP A 18 -15.55 24.65 -1.64
N VAL A 19 -16.46 24.10 -0.84
CA VAL A 19 -16.14 23.24 0.30
C VAL A 19 -16.73 21.86 0.07
N LEU A 20 -15.92 20.83 0.27
CA LEU A 20 -16.36 19.45 0.29
C LEU A 20 -16.73 19.09 1.73
N LYS A 21 -17.91 18.51 1.91
CA LYS A 21 -18.45 18.18 3.23
C LYS A 21 -18.77 16.70 3.33
N TYR A 22 -18.36 16.09 4.44
CA TYR A 22 -18.74 14.73 4.79
C TYR A 22 -20.14 14.73 5.42
N VAL A 23 -21.02 13.86 4.93
CA VAL A 23 -22.38 13.70 5.46
C VAL A 23 -22.54 12.26 5.95
N ARG A 24 -22.53 12.05 7.27
CA ARG A 24 -22.59 10.71 7.89
C ARG A 24 -23.79 9.85 7.44
N ARG A 25 -24.91 10.50 7.09
CA ARG A 25 -26.14 9.82 6.61
C ARG A 25 -26.07 9.41 5.14
N ALA A 26 -25.16 9.95 4.34
CA ALA A 26 -24.97 9.55 2.95
C ALA A 26 -24.18 8.25 2.90
N LYS A 27 -24.90 7.12 2.84
CA LYS A 27 -24.33 5.77 2.80
C LYS A 27 -24.43 5.20 1.39
N ALA A 28 -23.37 4.52 0.97
CA ALA A 28 -23.34 3.69 -0.22
C ALA A 28 -22.79 2.32 0.19
N GLU A 29 -23.40 1.26 -0.33
CA GLU A 29 -22.94 -0.12 -0.13
C GLU A 29 -22.17 -0.57 -1.37
N THR A 30 -21.13 -1.36 -1.15
CA THR A 30 -20.30 -1.89 -2.22
C THR A 30 -19.89 -3.30 -1.89
N ASP A 31 -19.80 -4.14 -2.92
CA ASP A 31 -19.34 -5.51 -2.74
C ASP A 31 -17.85 -5.53 -2.36
N VAL A 32 -17.53 -6.35 -1.38
CA VAL A 32 -16.15 -6.69 -1.05
C VAL A 32 -15.63 -7.79 -2.00
N PRO A 33 -14.32 -7.83 -2.29
CA PRO A 33 -13.74 -8.96 -3.01
C PRO A 33 -13.82 -10.25 -2.21
N ASP A 34 -14.28 -11.33 -2.84
CA ASP A 34 -14.42 -12.65 -2.19
C ASP A 34 -13.18 -13.53 -2.37
N THR A 35 -12.28 -13.15 -3.29
CA THR A 35 -11.08 -13.93 -3.61
C THR A 35 -9.80 -13.10 -3.52
N VAL A 36 -8.69 -13.75 -3.14
CA VAL A 36 -7.37 -13.11 -3.04
C VAL A 36 -6.95 -12.41 -4.34
N PRO A 37 -7.08 -13.01 -5.55
CA PRO A 37 -6.70 -12.33 -6.78
C PRO A 37 -7.52 -11.07 -7.06
N GLU A 38 -8.83 -11.13 -6.83
CA GLU A 38 -9.70 -9.97 -7.00
C GLU A 38 -9.34 -8.86 -6.01
N PHE A 39 -9.08 -9.23 -4.74
CA PHE A 39 -8.62 -8.30 -3.72
C PHE A 39 -7.33 -7.59 -4.11
N ILE A 40 -6.32 -8.34 -4.59
CA ILE A 40 -5.05 -7.77 -5.07
C ILE A 40 -5.29 -6.82 -6.26
N SER A 41 -6.06 -7.24 -7.25
CA SER A 41 -6.35 -6.43 -8.44
C SER A 41 -7.14 -5.16 -8.12
N GLN A 42 -8.09 -5.20 -7.19
CA GLN A 42 -8.82 -4.03 -6.72
C GLN A 42 -7.89 -3.07 -5.96
N ARG A 43 -7.09 -3.61 -5.03
CA ARG A 43 -6.17 -2.82 -4.21
C ARG A 43 -5.07 -2.16 -5.04
N ARG A 44 -4.58 -2.80 -6.11
CA ARG A 44 -3.68 -2.18 -7.10
C ARG A 44 -4.26 -0.86 -7.61
N ARG A 45 -5.50 -0.88 -8.12
CA ARG A 45 -6.16 0.31 -8.69
C ARG A 45 -6.30 1.43 -7.66
N TRP A 46 -6.70 1.07 -6.44
CA TRP A 46 -6.90 2.04 -5.36
C TRP A 46 -5.59 2.62 -4.85
N LEU A 47 -4.55 1.81 -4.65
CA LEU A 47 -3.24 2.27 -4.18
C LEU A 47 -2.58 3.18 -5.22
N ASN A 48 -2.52 2.76 -6.48
CA ASN A 48 -1.94 3.57 -7.56
C ASN A 48 -2.73 4.85 -7.77
N GLY A 49 -4.06 4.77 -7.79
CA GLY A 49 -4.92 5.94 -7.89
C GLY A 49 -4.75 6.92 -6.72
N SER A 50 -4.61 6.41 -5.49
CA SER A 50 -4.33 7.21 -4.30
C SER A 50 -2.98 7.89 -4.38
N PHE A 51 -1.95 7.16 -4.79
CA PHE A 51 -0.59 7.65 -4.91
C PHE A 51 -0.51 8.82 -5.90
N PHE A 52 -1.02 8.64 -7.12
CA PHE A 52 -0.99 9.70 -8.13
C PHE A 52 -1.86 10.91 -7.75
N ALA A 53 -3.05 10.69 -7.20
CA ALA A 53 -3.89 11.80 -6.74
C ALA A 53 -3.24 12.57 -5.58
N GLY A 54 -2.57 11.87 -4.66
CA GLY A 54 -1.81 12.48 -3.57
C GLY A 54 -0.64 13.32 -4.07
N VAL A 55 0.19 12.77 -4.97
CA VAL A 55 1.30 13.51 -5.61
C VAL A 55 0.76 14.73 -6.36
N HIS A 56 -0.31 14.58 -7.14
CA HIS A 56 -0.93 15.68 -7.86
C HIS A 56 -1.40 16.80 -6.92
N ALA A 57 -2.09 16.46 -5.84
CA ALA A 57 -2.58 17.43 -4.85
C ALA A 57 -1.43 18.15 -4.14
N LEU A 58 -0.32 17.46 -3.85
CA LEU A 58 0.86 18.04 -3.22
C LEU A 58 1.60 19.00 -4.16
N VAL A 59 1.87 18.60 -5.41
CA VAL A 59 2.52 19.47 -6.40
C VAL A 59 1.67 20.70 -6.69
N ASN A 60 0.35 20.54 -6.73
CA ASN A 60 -0.56 21.62 -7.07
C ASN A 60 -1.12 22.38 -5.86
N CYS A 61 -0.72 22.09 -4.62
CA CYS A 61 -1.30 22.73 -3.43
C CYS A 61 -1.24 24.29 -3.46
N HIS A 62 -0.21 24.86 -4.10
CA HIS A 62 -0.08 26.30 -4.35
C HIS A 62 -1.27 26.92 -5.10
N GLN A 63 -2.02 26.14 -5.88
CA GLN A 63 -3.22 26.58 -6.58
C GLN A 63 -4.34 26.95 -5.59
N ILE A 64 -4.42 26.26 -4.46
CA ILE A 64 -5.38 26.60 -3.39
C ILE A 64 -5.02 27.99 -2.82
N LEU A 65 -3.74 28.31 -2.65
CA LEU A 65 -3.33 29.61 -2.14
C LEU A 65 -3.60 30.75 -3.12
N THR A 66 -3.26 30.53 -4.39
CA THR A 66 -3.20 31.57 -5.44
C THR A 66 -4.49 31.74 -6.23
N ARG A 67 -5.20 30.65 -6.55
CA ARG A 67 -6.37 30.68 -7.43
C ARG A 67 -7.69 30.73 -6.68
N SER A 68 -7.79 30.05 -5.53
CA SER A 68 -9.05 29.98 -4.77
C SER A 68 -9.32 31.26 -3.97
N ASN A 69 -10.60 31.54 -3.72
CA ASN A 69 -11.06 32.66 -2.89
C ASN A 69 -11.36 32.23 -1.44
N HIS A 70 -10.70 31.18 -0.95
CA HIS A 70 -10.85 30.75 0.45
C HIS A 70 -10.31 31.79 1.45
N PRO A 71 -10.90 31.93 2.64
CA PRO A 71 -10.38 32.83 3.67
C PRO A 71 -9.00 32.37 4.15
N LEU A 72 -8.19 33.31 4.67
CA LEU A 72 -6.79 33.06 5.04
C LEU A 72 -6.63 31.89 6.02
N GLY A 73 -7.48 31.80 7.04
CA GLY A 73 -7.46 30.70 8.01
C GLY A 73 -7.72 29.33 7.36
N ARG A 74 -8.63 29.25 6.38
CA ARG A 74 -8.89 28.01 5.65
C ARG A 74 -7.74 27.65 4.70
N LYS A 75 -7.14 28.65 4.05
CA LYS A 75 -5.92 28.45 3.25
C LYS A 75 -4.79 27.89 4.11
N PHE A 76 -4.59 28.41 5.31
CA PHE A 76 -3.63 27.86 6.27
C PHE A 76 -3.94 26.40 6.63
N LEU A 77 -5.20 26.07 6.96
CA LEU A 77 -5.59 24.69 7.26
C LEU A 77 -5.37 23.74 6.07
N PHE A 78 -5.63 24.17 4.83
CA PHE A 78 -5.31 23.36 3.65
C PHE A 78 -3.81 23.13 3.49
N MET A 79 -2.97 24.13 3.77
CA MET A 79 -1.51 23.95 3.73
C MET A 79 -1.02 23.01 4.84
N PHE A 80 -1.60 23.10 6.04
CA PHE A 80 -1.35 22.14 7.10
C PHE A 80 -1.75 20.72 6.69
N GLN A 81 -2.93 20.53 6.08
CA GLN A 81 -3.37 19.25 5.54
C GLN A 81 -2.44 18.73 4.43
N SER A 82 -1.97 19.60 3.54
CA SER A 82 -0.99 19.24 2.50
C SER A 82 0.33 18.80 3.13
N PHE A 83 0.82 19.47 4.17
CA PHE A 83 2.01 19.05 4.90
C PHE A 83 1.81 17.69 5.59
N TYR A 84 0.67 17.48 6.27
CA TYR A 84 0.31 16.18 6.84
C TYR A 84 0.29 15.08 5.77
N ASN A 85 -0.29 15.33 4.61
CA ASN A 85 -0.34 14.37 3.49
C ASN A 85 1.05 14.11 2.89
N LEU A 86 1.95 15.10 2.88
CA LEU A 86 3.35 14.92 2.45
C LEU A 86 4.08 13.96 3.39
N VAL A 87 3.95 14.14 4.70
CA VAL A 87 4.54 13.23 5.70
C VAL A 87 3.98 11.82 5.53
N ASN A 88 2.66 11.67 5.38
CA ASN A 88 2.06 10.35 5.11
C ASN A 88 2.57 9.71 3.81
N LEU A 89 2.76 10.50 2.75
CA LEU A 89 3.32 10.00 1.50
C LEU A 89 4.75 9.48 1.68
N LEU A 90 5.58 10.17 2.46
CA LEU A 90 6.95 9.73 2.79
C LEU A 90 6.92 8.42 3.61
N PHE A 91 6.08 8.35 4.64
CA PHE A 91 5.90 7.12 5.42
C PHE A 91 5.43 5.95 4.54
N ASN A 92 4.49 6.19 3.63
CA ASN A 92 4.01 5.17 2.71
C ASN A 92 5.10 4.73 1.72
N TRP A 93 5.92 5.66 1.22
CA TRP A 93 7.04 5.37 0.31
C TRP A 93 8.07 4.43 0.94
N PHE A 94 8.41 4.65 2.21
CA PHE A 94 9.38 3.82 2.96
C PHE A 94 8.73 2.67 3.75
N SER A 95 7.44 2.44 3.59
CA SER A 95 6.71 1.48 4.44
C SER A 95 7.18 0.04 4.30
N LEU A 96 7.68 -0.36 3.11
CA LEU A 96 8.27 -1.67 2.87
C LEU A 96 9.52 -1.90 3.72
N GLY A 97 10.46 -0.95 3.68
CA GLY A 97 11.67 -0.99 4.48
C GLY A 97 11.38 -0.92 5.97
N ASN A 98 10.50 0.01 6.37
CA ASN A 98 10.11 0.18 7.77
C ASN A 98 9.45 -1.09 8.34
N MET A 99 8.58 -1.77 7.59
CA MET A 99 7.93 -3.01 8.05
C MET A 99 8.95 -4.12 8.29
N TYR A 100 9.92 -4.29 7.38
CA TYR A 100 11.00 -5.25 7.58
C TYR A 100 11.91 -4.90 8.76
N LEU A 101 12.29 -3.63 8.90
CA LEU A 101 13.16 -3.17 10.00
C LEU A 101 12.48 -3.28 11.37
N ILE A 102 11.19 -2.95 11.46
CA ILE A 102 10.40 -3.16 12.69
C ILE A 102 10.42 -4.64 13.06
N PHE A 103 10.17 -5.54 12.10
CA PHE A 103 10.24 -6.98 12.35
C PHE A 103 11.64 -7.42 12.84
N VAL A 104 12.71 -7.01 12.16
CA VAL A 104 14.09 -7.39 12.51
C VAL A 104 14.50 -6.86 13.89
N PHE A 105 14.29 -5.58 14.16
CA PHE A 105 14.74 -4.96 15.41
C PHE A 105 13.89 -5.37 16.61
N LEU A 106 12.56 -5.47 16.45
CA LEU A 106 11.69 -5.86 17.55
C LEU A 106 11.91 -7.33 17.93
N VAL A 107 11.96 -8.24 16.95
CA VAL A 107 12.24 -9.65 17.25
C VAL A 107 13.68 -9.84 17.73
N GLY A 108 14.66 -9.22 17.07
CA GLY A 108 16.07 -9.31 17.42
C GLY A 108 16.38 -8.86 18.85
N SER A 109 15.83 -7.72 19.28
CA SER A 109 16.05 -7.18 20.62
C SER A 109 15.55 -8.09 21.75
N VAL A 110 14.46 -8.83 21.54
CA VAL A 110 13.86 -9.72 22.54
C VAL A 110 14.54 -11.09 22.56
N VAL A 111 14.84 -11.61 21.37
CA VAL A 111 15.33 -12.99 21.18
C VAL A 111 16.83 -13.13 21.41
N ASN A 112 17.62 -12.08 21.13
CA ASN A 112 19.08 -12.15 21.31
C ASN A 112 19.51 -12.08 22.78
N ASN A 113 18.60 -11.71 23.69
CA ASN A 113 18.87 -11.70 25.13
C ASN A 113 18.26 -12.95 25.80
N PRO A 114 19.09 -13.85 26.37
CA PRO A 114 18.61 -15.08 27.00
C PRO A 114 17.61 -14.87 28.14
N ALA A 115 17.65 -13.70 28.80
CA ALA A 115 16.73 -13.39 29.90
C ALA A 115 15.31 -13.05 29.41
N THR A 116 15.17 -12.58 28.16
CA THR A 116 13.89 -12.14 27.60
C THR A 116 13.33 -13.08 26.54
N ASP A 117 14.09 -14.11 26.14
CA ASP A 117 13.71 -15.05 25.09
C ASP A 117 12.45 -15.86 25.49
N PRO A 118 11.31 -15.68 24.80
CA PRO A 118 10.09 -16.43 25.09
C PRO A 118 10.14 -17.89 24.59
N PHE A 119 11.21 -18.30 23.90
CA PHE A 119 11.39 -19.64 23.36
C PHE A 119 12.41 -20.49 24.13
N GLY A 120 12.81 -20.06 25.33
CA GLY A 120 13.64 -20.87 26.23
C GLY A 120 15.03 -21.19 25.67
N GLY A 121 15.64 -20.25 24.95
CA GLY A 121 16.98 -20.38 24.35
C GLY A 121 16.97 -20.72 22.86
N TYR A 122 15.83 -21.11 22.29
CA TYR A 122 15.69 -21.41 20.86
C TYR A 122 15.26 -20.21 20.01
N GLY A 123 15.04 -19.04 20.62
CA GLY A 123 14.50 -17.89 19.91
C GLY A 123 15.36 -17.49 18.70
N ARG A 124 16.70 -17.53 18.84
CA ARG A 124 17.62 -17.11 17.77
C ARG A 124 17.43 -17.93 16.50
N VAL A 125 17.18 -19.24 16.65
CA VAL A 125 16.93 -20.14 15.52
C VAL A 125 15.60 -19.79 14.85
N VAL A 126 14.55 -19.56 15.65
CA VAL A 126 13.24 -19.14 15.16
C VAL A 126 13.35 -17.82 14.41
N PHE A 127 14.07 -16.83 14.96
CA PHE A 127 14.27 -15.53 14.32
C PHE A 127 14.98 -15.65 12.97
N ILE A 128 16.08 -16.40 12.90
CA ILE A 128 16.81 -16.60 11.64
C ILE A 128 15.91 -17.28 10.61
N ALA A 129 15.19 -18.35 11.00
CA ALA A 129 14.28 -19.06 10.10
C ALA A 129 13.18 -18.13 9.56
N MET A 130 12.54 -17.35 10.44
CA MET A 130 11.47 -16.42 10.05
C MET A 130 11.98 -15.29 9.17
N ARG A 131 13.17 -14.75 9.46
CA ARG A 131 13.79 -13.71 8.62
C ARG A 131 14.07 -14.22 7.21
N GLN A 132 14.63 -15.42 7.07
CA GLN A 132 14.87 -16.00 5.75
C GLN A 132 13.57 -16.29 5.01
N LEU A 133 12.56 -16.79 5.71
CA LEU A 133 11.25 -17.08 5.14
C LEU A 133 10.51 -15.79 4.71
N TYR A 134 10.63 -14.70 5.47
CA TYR A 134 10.15 -13.37 5.10
C TYR A 134 10.78 -12.89 3.79
N LEU A 135 12.12 -12.93 3.70
CA LEU A 135 12.85 -12.48 2.52
C LEU A 135 12.52 -13.33 1.30
N TYR A 136 12.42 -14.65 1.48
CA TYR A 136 11.99 -15.57 0.44
C TYR A 136 10.58 -15.26 -0.07
N ALA A 137 9.61 -15.05 0.84
CA ALA A 137 8.26 -14.66 0.48
C ALA A 137 8.23 -13.32 -0.27
N LEU A 138 9.02 -12.34 0.18
CA LEU A 138 9.12 -11.05 -0.49
C LEU A 138 9.66 -11.21 -1.92
N LEU A 139 10.71 -12.02 -2.12
CA LEU A 139 11.24 -12.35 -3.44
C LEU A 139 10.19 -13.02 -4.33
N LEU A 140 9.45 -14.01 -3.81
CA LEU A 140 8.37 -14.67 -4.54
C LEU A 140 7.28 -13.69 -4.99
N VAL A 141 6.91 -12.76 -4.11
CA VAL A 141 5.92 -11.73 -4.42
C VAL A 141 6.45 -10.78 -5.49
N PHE A 142 7.70 -10.32 -5.42
CA PHE A 142 8.28 -9.45 -6.46
C PHE A 142 8.32 -10.14 -7.83
N LEU A 143 8.80 -11.39 -7.87
CA LEU A 143 8.86 -12.19 -9.10
C LEU A 143 7.45 -12.37 -9.69
N SER A 144 6.49 -12.75 -8.85
CA SER A 144 5.10 -12.97 -9.27
C SER A 144 4.40 -11.68 -9.69
N SER A 145 4.77 -10.54 -9.09
CA SER A 145 4.14 -9.24 -9.36
C SER A 145 4.60 -8.62 -10.69
N LEU A 146 5.80 -8.95 -11.17
CA LEU A 146 6.35 -8.46 -12.43
C LEU A 146 5.93 -9.32 -13.63
N GLY A 147 5.86 -10.64 -13.45
CA GLY A 147 5.61 -11.59 -14.53
C GLY A 147 4.15 -12.00 -14.71
N ASN A 148 3.39 -12.13 -13.61
CA ASN A 148 2.10 -12.81 -13.63
C ASN A 148 0.95 -11.94 -13.10
N ARG A 149 -0.25 -12.16 -13.65
CA ARG A 149 -1.49 -11.69 -13.02
C ARG A 149 -1.80 -12.56 -11.79
N PRO A 150 -2.37 -12.01 -10.70
CA PRO A 150 -2.65 -12.75 -9.49
C PRO A 150 -3.65 -13.90 -9.71
N GLN A 151 -4.48 -13.81 -10.75
CA GLN A 151 -5.39 -14.87 -11.19
C GLN A 151 -4.65 -16.14 -11.65
N GLY A 152 -3.44 -15.99 -12.21
CA GLY A 152 -2.62 -17.11 -12.69
C GLY A 152 -1.82 -17.82 -11.61
N SER A 153 -1.69 -17.24 -10.42
CA SER A 153 -0.87 -17.81 -9.33
C SER A 153 -1.57 -17.70 -7.96
N LYS A 154 -2.85 -18.10 -7.92
CA LYS A 154 -3.70 -17.96 -6.72
C LYS A 154 -3.10 -18.61 -5.47
N ALA A 155 -2.57 -19.82 -5.61
CA ALA A 155 -1.97 -20.58 -4.50
C ALA A 155 -0.72 -19.91 -3.93
N LEU A 156 0.14 -19.33 -4.79
CA LEU A 156 1.34 -18.63 -4.35
C LEU A 156 0.99 -17.40 -3.52
N TYR A 157 0.06 -16.57 -4.01
CA TYR A 157 -0.37 -15.39 -3.27
C TYR A 157 -1.05 -15.77 -1.95
N LEU A 158 -1.93 -16.78 -1.95
CA LEU A 158 -2.56 -17.28 -0.72
C LEU A 158 -1.52 -17.78 0.29
N GLY A 159 -0.53 -18.57 -0.16
CA GLY A 159 0.58 -19.03 0.68
C GLY A 159 1.39 -17.89 1.28
N CYS A 160 1.67 -16.84 0.49
CA CYS A 160 2.35 -15.64 0.99
C CYS A 160 1.49 -14.88 2.02
N PHE A 161 0.18 -14.76 1.82
CA PHE A 161 -0.74 -14.15 2.79
C PHE A 161 -0.73 -14.90 4.13
N VAL A 162 -0.86 -16.24 4.10
CA VAL A 162 -0.82 -17.08 5.30
C VAL A 162 0.53 -16.96 6.00
N LEU A 163 1.63 -16.95 5.23
CA LEU A 163 2.96 -16.82 5.79
C LEU A 163 3.20 -15.47 6.47
N PHE A 164 2.85 -14.36 5.83
CA PHE A 164 2.97 -13.04 6.46
C PHE A 164 2.05 -12.92 7.68
N ALA A 165 0.86 -13.53 7.67
CA ALA A 165 0.00 -13.61 8.84
C ALA A 165 0.62 -14.41 9.99
N ALA A 166 1.31 -15.52 9.70
CA ALA A 166 2.03 -16.31 10.70
C ALA A 166 3.20 -15.51 11.30
N ILE A 167 3.97 -14.80 10.47
CA ILE A 167 5.06 -13.92 10.93
C ILE A 167 4.50 -12.80 11.81
N MET A 168 3.37 -12.21 11.43
CA MET A 168 2.70 -11.18 12.23
C MET A 168 2.18 -11.73 13.57
N GLY A 169 1.59 -12.93 13.55
CA GLY A 169 1.13 -13.61 14.76
C GLY A 169 2.29 -13.86 15.73
N LEU A 170 3.46 -14.28 15.21
CA LEU A 170 4.66 -14.44 16.00
C LEU A 170 5.17 -13.10 16.58
N LEU A 171 5.18 -12.04 15.76
CA LEU A 171 5.57 -10.70 16.21
C LEU A 171 4.67 -10.21 17.36
N LEU A 172 3.36 -10.42 17.24
CA LEU A 172 2.38 -10.10 18.29
C LEU A 172 2.62 -10.94 19.56
N TYR A 173 2.91 -12.25 19.41
CA TYR A 173 3.25 -13.13 20.52
C TYR A 173 4.51 -12.65 21.27
N ILE A 174 5.60 -12.39 20.56
CA ILE A 174 6.87 -11.92 21.14
C ILE A 174 6.66 -10.58 21.85
N THR A 175 5.91 -9.67 21.22
CA THR A 175 5.55 -8.37 21.82
C THR A 175 4.76 -8.56 23.12
N ALA A 176 3.80 -9.48 23.15
CA ALA A 176 2.99 -9.78 24.34
C ALA A 176 3.81 -10.43 25.47
N CYS A 177 4.72 -11.35 25.15
CA CYS A 177 5.62 -11.94 26.15
C CYS A 177 6.58 -10.90 26.74
N SER A 178 7.17 -10.07 25.89
CA SER A 178 8.08 -9.00 26.31
C SER A 178 7.36 -7.97 27.19
N LEU A 179 6.11 -7.65 26.87
CA LEU A 179 5.23 -6.84 27.70
C LEU A 179 5.13 -7.39 29.12
N ILE A 180 4.72 -8.67 29.26
CA ILE A 180 4.51 -9.30 30.57
C ILE A 180 5.77 -9.25 31.45
N GLN A 181 6.95 -9.35 30.83
CA GLN A 181 8.23 -9.29 31.55
C GLN A 181 8.63 -7.87 31.96
N THR A 182 8.19 -6.85 31.22
CA THR A 182 8.61 -5.45 31.39
C THR A 182 7.59 -4.61 32.17
N ILE A 183 6.40 -5.14 32.48
CA ILE A 183 5.41 -4.45 33.32
C ILE A 183 6.02 -4.17 34.71
N PRO A 184 6.03 -2.89 35.16
CA PRO A 184 6.53 -2.52 36.48
C PRO A 184 5.67 -3.18 37.56
N ARG A 185 6.32 -3.81 38.55
CA ARG A 185 5.62 -4.54 39.63
C ARG A 185 5.54 -3.76 40.93
N THR A 186 6.23 -2.63 41.02
CA THR A 186 6.32 -1.79 42.22
C THR A 186 6.02 -0.33 41.88
N GLU A 187 5.47 0.42 42.85
CA GLU A 187 5.08 1.83 42.66
C GLU A 187 6.26 2.74 42.30
N GLU A 188 7.45 2.46 42.85
CA GLU A 188 8.69 3.20 42.53
C GLU A 188 9.12 3.00 41.07
N GLN A 189 8.95 1.80 40.52
CA GLN A 189 9.23 1.52 39.11
C GLN A 189 8.22 2.22 38.19
N TRP A 190 6.94 2.27 38.58
CA TRP A 190 5.92 3.03 37.84
C TRP A 190 6.24 4.53 37.81
N ALA A 191 6.66 5.10 38.94
CA ALA A 191 7.03 6.52 39.01
C ALA A 191 8.29 6.83 38.18
N ALA A 192 9.31 5.95 38.22
CA ALA A 192 10.53 6.09 37.43
C ALA A 192 10.26 6.00 35.91
N ASP A 193 9.44 5.05 35.47
CA ASP A 193 9.10 4.86 34.06
C ASP A 193 8.24 6.01 33.50
N PHE A 194 7.34 6.58 34.30
CA PHE A 194 6.53 7.74 33.89
C PHE A 194 7.36 9.03 33.75
N SER A 195 8.37 9.21 34.60
CA SER A 195 9.30 10.34 34.51
C SER A 195 10.27 10.21 33.32
N SER A 196 10.49 8.98 32.87
CA SER A 196 11.48 8.61 31.85
C SER A 196 10.83 8.14 30.55
N VAL A 197 9.60 8.55 30.19
CA VAL A 197 8.90 8.03 28.99
C VAL A 197 9.74 8.12 27.70
N SER A 198 10.63 9.11 27.57
CA SER A 198 11.55 9.25 26.43
C SER A 198 12.79 8.34 26.49
N GLN A 199 13.15 7.79 27.66
CA GLN A 199 14.30 6.88 27.87
C GLN A 199 13.91 5.49 28.41
N GLY A 200 12.63 5.27 28.70
CA GLY A 200 12.09 4.05 29.29
C GLY A 200 12.23 2.85 28.34
N PRO A 201 11.99 1.64 28.83
CA PRO A 201 12.11 0.42 28.04
C PRO A 201 11.33 0.53 26.73
N ILE A 202 11.92 0.14 25.60
CA ILE A 202 11.29 0.20 24.26
C ILE A 202 9.89 -0.39 24.23
N VAL A 203 9.63 -1.38 25.09
CA VAL A 203 8.35 -2.06 25.23
C VAL A 203 7.27 -1.13 25.76
N MET A 204 7.58 -0.26 26.73
CA MET A 204 6.65 0.77 27.21
C MET A 204 6.36 1.81 26.11
N ASN A 205 7.39 2.21 25.35
CA ASN A 205 7.22 3.07 24.18
C ASN A 205 6.37 2.41 23.07
N LEU A 206 6.54 1.10 22.87
CA LEU A 206 5.77 0.28 21.95
C LEU A 206 4.31 0.17 22.40
N LEU A 207 4.05 -0.08 23.67
CA LEU A 207 2.69 -0.08 24.23
C LEU A 207 2.01 1.26 24.13
N LEU A 208 2.72 2.33 24.50
CA LEU A 208 2.16 3.67 24.46
C LEU A 208 1.86 4.06 23.01
N SER A 209 2.75 3.76 22.07
CA SER A 209 2.51 3.99 20.65
C SER A 209 1.37 3.14 20.07
N LEU A 210 1.35 1.82 20.32
CA LEU A 210 0.31 0.92 19.82
C LEU A 210 -1.04 1.22 20.49
N GLY A 211 -1.03 1.45 21.79
CA GLY A 211 -2.18 1.85 22.61
C GLY A 211 -2.74 3.19 22.16
N CYS A 212 -1.90 4.18 21.87
CA CYS A 212 -2.36 5.43 21.25
C CYS A 212 -2.93 5.18 19.86
N THR A 213 -2.24 4.42 19.00
CA THR A 213 -2.67 4.21 17.62
C THR A 213 -4.02 3.48 17.53
N TYR A 214 -4.17 2.35 18.22
CA TYR A 214 -5.39 1.55 18.19
C TYR A 214 -6.44 2.02 19.20
N GLY A 215 -6.04 2.57 20.34
CA GLY A 215 -6.95 3.17 21.32
C GLY A 215 -7.68 4.38 20.74
N VAL A 216 -6.99 5.17 19.91
CA VAL A 216 -7.62 6.23 19.11
C VAL A 216 -8.67 5.67 18.14
N TYR A 217 -8.42 4.52 17.51
CA TYR A 217 -9.43 3.89 16.65
C TYR A 217 -10.65 3.43 17.43
N PHE A 218 -10.46 2.78 18.59
CA PHE A 218 -11.56 2.41 19.48
C PHE A 218 -12.37 3.65 19.92
N LEU A 219 -11.68 4.67 20.43
CA LEU A 219 -12.31 5.91 20.87
C LEU A 219 -13.10 6.57 19.73
N ALA A 220 -12.52 6.64 18.53
CA ALA A 220 -13.22 7.13 17.35
C ALA A 220 -14.48 6.31 17.06
N SER A 221 -14.39 4.98 16.98
CA SER A 221 -15.54 4.15 16.64
C SER A 221 -16.69 4.28 17.65
N PHE A 222 -16.40 4.46 18.94
CA PHE A 222 -17.41 4.80 19.95
C PHE A 222 -18.02 6.20 19.73
N LEU A 223 -17.19 7.22 19.47
CA LEU A 223 -17.68 8.59 19.22
C LEU A 223 -18.56 8.67 17.96
N PHE A 224 -18.25 7.87 16.93
CA PHE A 224 -19.04 7.80 15.70
C PHE A 224 -20.26 6.86 15.79
N LEU A 225 -20.44 6.15 16.92
CA LEU A 225 -21.53 5.21 17.22
C LEU A 225 -21.54 3.94 16.34
N ASP A 226 -20.37 3.43 15.95
CA ASP A 226 -20.26 2.18 15.18
C ASP A 226 -19.02 1.38 15.60
N PRO A 227 -18.98 0.80 16.81
CA PRO A 227 -17.79 0.10 17.32
C PRO A 227 -17.64 -1.35 16.79
N TRP A 228 -18.64 -1.91 16.12
CA TRP A 228 -18.69 -3.36 15.88
C TRP A 228 -17.58 -3.91 15.00
N HIS A 229 -17.15 -3.15 13.99
CA HIS A 229 -16.04 -3.55 13.13
C HIS A 229 -14.72 -3.75 13.89
N MET A 230 -14.53 -3.06 15.02
CA MET A 230 -13.35 -3.22 15.88
C MET A 230 -13.35 -4.57 16.61
N PHE A 231 -14.52 -5.13 16.91
CA PHE A 231 -14.61 -6.43 17.58
C PHE A 231 -14.59 -7.60 16.59
N THR A 232 -15.20 -7.43 15.42
CA THR A 232 -15.33 -8.51 14.44
C THR A 232 -14.10 -8.70 13.56
N SER A 233 -13.35 -7.62 13.28
CA SER A 233 -12.36 -7.60 12.19
C SER A 233 -10.95 -7.17 12.61
N MET A 234 -10.73 -6.77 13.86
CA MET A 234 -9.44 -6.23 14.31
C MET A 234 -8.32 -7.26 14.31
N VAL A 235 -8.60 -8.50 14.74
CA VAL A 235 -7.58 -9.57 14.77
C VAL A 235 -7.14 -9.90 13.34
N GLN A 236 -8.09 -10.04 12.42
CA GLN A 236 -7.81 -10.28 11.00
C GLN A 236 -7.05 -9.11 10.39
N TYR A 237 -7.41 -7.86 10.75
CA TYR A 237 -6.69 -6.67 10.31
C TYR A 237 -5.23 -6.66 10.76
N TRP A 238 -4.97 -6.94 12.04
CA TRP A 238 -3.61 -7.01 12.58
C TRP A 238 -2.77 -8.08 11.88
N LEU A 239 -3.29 -9.30 11.75
CA LEU A 239 -2.58 -10.40 11.10
C LEU A 239 -2.26 -10.09 9.63
N LEU A 240 -3.15 -9.39 8.92
CA LEU A 240 -2.96 -9.05 7.50
C LEU A 240 -2.14 -7.77 7.27
N MET A 241 -1.76 -7.03 8.30
CA MET A 241 -1.02 -5.77 8.13
C MET A 241 0.27 -5.92 7.31
N PRO A 242 1.14 -6.92 7.55
CA PRO A 242 2.34 -7.07 6.72
C PRO A 242 2.00 -7.40 5.27
N SER A 243 0.90 -8.13 5.02
CA SER A 243 0.46 -8.43 3.65
C SER A 243 -0.02 -7.17 2.91
N PHE A 244 -0.61 -6.19 3.60
CA PHE A 244 -1.01 -4.92 2.96
C PHE A 244 0.20 -4.15 2.41
N ILE A 245 1.36 -4.28 3.03
CA ILE A 245 2.59 -3.63 2.57
C ILE A 245 3.34 -4.57 1.62
N ASN A 246 3.74 -5.75 2.09
CA ASN A 246 4.62 -6.66 1.36
C ASN A 246 3.98 -7.29 0.13
N ILE A 247 2.65 -7.48 0.11
CA ILE A 247 1.95 -8.04 -1.06
C ILE A 247 1.28 -6.93 -1.86
N LEU A 248 0.33 -6.21 -1.24
CA LEU A 248 -0.51 -5.28 -2.00
C LEU A 248 0.28 -4.08 -2.53
N MET A 249 1.17 -3.50 -1.72
CA MET A 249 1.96 -2.34 -2.16
C MET A 249 3.00 -2.74 -3.21
N VAL A 250 3.71 -3.86 -3.00
CA VAL A 250 4.65 -4.40 -4.00
C VAL A 250 3.93 -4.65 -5.33
N TYR A 251 2.81 -5.36 -5.31
CA TYR A 251 2.05 -5.64 -6.52
C TYR A 251 1.54 -4.37 -7.20
N ALA A 252 1.10 -3.38 -6.41
CA ALA A 252 0.62 -2.09 -6.91
C ALA A 252 1.72 -1.31 -7.66
N PHE A 253 2.90 -1.16 -7.05
CA PHE A 253 4.03 -0.45 -7.65
C PHE A 253 4.60 -1.20 -8.86
N CYS A 254 4.76 -2.52 -8.78
CA CYS A 254 5.16 -3.36 -9.92
C CYS A 254 4.17 -3.26 -11.10
N ASN A 255 2.92 -2.88 -10.86
CA ASN A 255 1.89 -2.72 -11.89
C ASN A 255 1.40 -1.27 -12.03
N ILE A 256 2.25 -0.28 -11.75
CA ILE A 256 1.88 1.15 -11.80
C ILE A 256 1.59 1.67 -13.22
N HIS A 257 2.19 1.05 -14.23
CA HIS A 257 1.93 1.31 -15.65
C HIS A 257 0.54 0.90 -16.14
N ASP A 258 -0.14 0.00 -15.42
CA ASP A 258 -1.42 -0.53 -15.84
C ASP A 258 -2.54 0.45 -15.44
N VAL A 259 -3.00 1.24 -16.41
CA VAL A 259 -4.08 2.23 -16.24
C VAL A 259 -5.44 1.66 -16.69
N SER A 260 -5.56 0.34 -16.88
CA SER A 260 -6.83 -0.28 -17.22
C SER A 260 -7.90 0.04 -16.18
N TRP A 261 -9.03 0.56 -16.66
CA TRP A 261 -10.25 0.72 -15.90
C TRP A 261 -11.15 -0.48 -16.24
N GLY A 262 -11.73 -1.12 -15.23
CA GLY A 262 -12.55 -2.31 -15.43
C GLY A 262 -13.60 -2.41 -14.34
N THR A 263 -14.81 -2.80 -14.74
CA THR A 263 -15.92 -3.11 -13.84
C THR A 263 -15.74 -4.53 -13.27
N LYS A 264 -16.42 -4.85 -12.15
CA LYS A 264 -16.36 -6.20 -11.54
C LYS A 264 -16.82 -7.22 -12.59
N GLY A 265 -15.94 -8.15 -12.99
CA GLY A 265 -16.21 -9.15 -14.03
C GLY A 265 -15.50 -8.95 -15.37
N ASP A 266 -14.89 -7.78 -15.61
CA ASP A 266 -14.30 -7.40 -16.92
C ASP A 266 -12.88 -7.97 -17.15
N ASN A 267 -12.54 -9.08 -16.49
CA ASN A 267 -11.22 -9.72 -16.58
C ASN A 267 -11.18 -10.86 -17.61
N ASN A 268 -12.25 -11.03 -18.38
CA ASN A 268 -12.25 -11.98 -19.49
C ASN A 268 -11.29 -11.46 -20.56
N ILE A 269 -10.46 -12.37 -21.09
CA ILE A 269 -9.68 -12.09 -22.29
C ILE A 269 -10.70 -11.65 -23.36
N PRO A 270 -10.53 -10.50 -24.01
CA PRO A 270 -11.41 -10.11 -25.10
C PRO A 270 -11.46 -11.28 -26.09
N ALA A 271 -12.65 -11.83 -26.34
CA ALA A 271 -12.84 -12.92 -27.29
C ALA A 271 -12.38 -12.52 -28.71
N ASP A 272 -12.25 -11.22 -28.97
CA ASP A 272 -11.85 -10.62 -30.25
C ASP A 272 -10.32 -10.57 -30.48
N VAL A 273 -9.49 -11.08 -29.56
CA VAL A 273 -8.08 -11.33 -29.87
C VAL A 273 -7.89 -12.82 -30.05
N ALA A 274 -8.01 -13.28 -31.30
CA ALA A 274 -7.56 -14.62 -31.66
C ALA A 274 -6.16 -14.84 -31.06
N PRO A 275 -5.93 -15.89 -30.26
CA PRO A 275 -4.62 -16.13 -29.69
C PRO A 275 -3.65 -16.35 -30.84
N ILE A 276 -2.72 -15.42 -31.04
CA ILE A 276 -1.60 -15.63 -31.95
C ILE A 276 -0.70 -16.66 -31.27
N ILE A 277 -0.93 -17.94 -31.58
CA ILE A 277 -0.05 -19.02 -31.17
C ILE A 277 1.17 -18.95 -32.09
N ALA A 278 2.23 -18.29 -31.63
CA ALA A 278 3.52 -18.31 -32.30
C ALA A 278 4.17 -19.69 -32.07
N ASN A 279 3.84 -20.65 -32.93
CA ASN A 279 4.58 -21.92 -32.97
C ASN A 279 5.90 -21.68 -33.71
N THR A 280 7.02 -22.03 -33.07
CA THR A 280 8.30 -22.20 -33.76
C THR A 280 8.13 -23.29 -34.82
N GLY A 281 8.32 -22.96 -36.09
CA GLY A 281 8.25 -23.94 -37.18
C GLY A 281 9.25 -25.09 -36.95
N PRO A 282 9.02 -26.29 -37.52
CA PRO A 282 9.86 -27.47 -37.27
C PRO A 282 11.33 -27.36 -37.71
N THR A 283 11.74 -26.24 -38.30
CA THR A 283 13.11 -26.03 -38.80
C THR A 283 13.45 -24.54 -38.85
N GLY A 284 13.97 -23.98 -37.74
CA GLY A 284 14.89 -22.84 -37.71
C GLY A 284 14.63 -21.60 -38.61
N GLY A 285 13.38 -21.24 -38.90
CA GLY A 285 13.03 -20.10 -39.75
C GLY A 285 11.80 -19.35 -39.21
N ASN A 286 11.80 -18.02 -39.41
CA ASN A 286 10.88 -16.97 -38.94
C ASN A 286 9.50 -17.39 -38.35
N PRO A 287 9.03 -16.72 -37.28
CA PRO A 287 7.75 -17.04 -36.64
C PRO A 287 6.60 -16.94 -37.64
N VAL A 288 5.91 -18.06 -37.86
CA VAL A 288 4.71 -18.14 -38.71
C VAL A 288 3.50 -17.87 -37.81
N CYS A 289 2.79 -16.78 -38.09
CA CYS A 289 1.53 -16.45 -37.42
C CYS A 289 0.43 -17.34 -38.00
N ILE A 290 -0.04 -18.34 -37.26
CA ILE A 290 -1.25 -19.07 -37.66
C ILE A 290 -2.43 -18.25 -37.15
N THR A 291 -3.26 -17.80 -38.09
CA THR A 291 -4.53 -17.13 -37.80
C THR A 291 -5.61 -18.10 -38.22
N ASP A 292 -6.49 -18.49 -37.28
CA ASP A 292 -7.62 -19.35 -37.61
C ASP A 292 -8.61 -18.55 -38.46
N LEU A 293 -8.53 -18.73 -39.78
CA LEU A 293 -9.53 -18.24 -40.71
C LEU A 293 -10.74 -19.16 -40.62
N PRO A 294 -11.97 -18.64 -40.40
CA PRO A 294 -13.17 -19.45 -40.48
C PRO A 294 -13.27 -20.05 -41.88
N THR A 295 -13.28 -21.38 -41.95
CA THR A 295 -13.39 -22.15 -43.20
C THR A 295 -14.81 -22.59 -43.50
N ASN A 296 -15.69 -22.58 -42.50
CA ASN A 296 -17.11 -22.89 -42.66
C ASN A 296 -17.84 -21.68 -43.29
N GLN A 297 -18.66 -21.96 -44.29
CA GLN A 297 -19.42 -20.94 -45.02
C GLN A 297 -20.31 -20.09 -44.09
N SER A 298 -20.96 -20.70 -43.10
CA SER A 298 -21.82 -20.01 -42.12
C SER A 298 -21.05 -18.96 -41.32
N ASP A 299 -19.86 -19.31 -40.87
CA ASP A 299 -19.04 -18.45 -40.01
C ASP A 299 -18.47 -17.27 -40.83
N ILE A 300 -18.23 -17.48 -42.13
CA ILE A 300 -17.84 -16.42 -43.08
C ILE A 300 -18.99 -15.45 -43.29
N ASP A 301 -20.20 -15.97 -43.48
CA ASP A 301 -21.40 -15.15 -43.71
C ASP A 301 -21.76 -14.33 -42.46
N ASP A 302 -21.71 -14.94 -41.27
CA ASP A 302 -21.93 -14.24 -39.99
C ASP A 302 -20.89 -13.14 -39.75
N LEU A 303 -19.62 -13.40 -40.07
CA LEU A 303 -18.54 -12.41 -39.96
C LEU A 303 -18.72 -11.27 -40.97
N TYR A 304 -19.16 -11.60 -42.19
CA TYR A 304 -19.44 -10.64 -43.25
C TYR A 304 -20.60 -9.72 -42.88
N GLU A 305 -21.69 -10.25 -42.32
CA GLU A 305 -22.81 -9.44 -41.83
C GLU A 305 -22.39 -8.49 -40.70
N LYS A 306 -21.58 -8.98 -39.75
CA LYS A 306 -21.05 -8.16 -38.65
C LYS A 306 -20.16 -7.01 -39.17
N LEU A 307 -19.29 -7.29 -40.15
CA LEU A 307 -18.43 -6.29 -40.78
C LEU A 307 -19.23 -5.25 -41.58
N LEU A 308 -20.29 -5.66 -42.28
CA LEU A 308 -21.21 -4.74 -42.96
C LEU A 308 -21.91 -3.82 -41.95
N GLN A 309 -22.32 -4.35 -40.80
CA GLN A 309 -22.94 -3.56 -39.74
C GLN A 309 -21.96 -2.54 -39.16
N ASP A 310 -20.71 -2.91 -38.91
CA ASP A 310 -19.66 -2.00 -38.45
C ASP A 310 -19.35 -0.90 -39.49
N LEU A 311 -19.24 -1.26 -40.78
CA LEU A 311 -19.01 -0.32 -41.88
C LEU A 311 -20.18 0.65 -42.09
N SER A 312 -21.41 0.23 -41.76
CA SER A 312 -22.60 1.08 -41.86
C SER A 312 -22.59 2.21 -40.83
N THR A 313 -21.85 2.05 -39.72
CA THR A 313 -21.68 3.11 -38.74
C THR A 313 -20.67 4.14 -39.28
N LYS A 314 -21.10 5.38 -39.42
CA LYS A 314 -20.23 6.46 -39.91
C LYS A 314 -19.06 6.63 -38.91
N PRO A 315 -17.79 6.56 -39.34
CA PRO A 315 -16.67 6.77 -38.44
C PRO A 315 -16.80 8.16 -37.82
N ILE A 316 -16.69 8.23 -36.49
CA ILE A 316 -16.58 9.50 -35.78
C ILE A 316 -15.28 10.12 -36.26
N ASN A 317 -15.38 11.13 -37.14
CA ASN A 317 -14.23 11.89 -37.61
C ASN A 317 -13.62 12.64 -36.41
N SER A 318 -12.64 12.02 -35.74
CA SER A 318 -11.74 12.75 -34.87
C SER A 318 -10.85 13.63 -35.75
N PHE A 319 -11.29 14.86 -35.98
CA PHE A 319 -10.46 15.91 -36.57
C PHE A 319 -9.25 16.13 -35.65
N GLY A 320 -8.12 15.54 -36.03
CA GLY A 320 -6.90 15.52 -35.23
C GLY A 320 -5.67 15.30 -36.07
N GLY A 321 -5.27 16.34 -36.80
CA GLY A 321 -3.89 16.79 -36.97
C GLY A 321 -2.87 15.86 -37.61
N TRP A 322 -2.24 16.39 -38.66
CA TRP A 322 -1.01 15.98 -39.35
C TRP A 322 0.24 15.99 -38.43
N PHE A 323 0.15 15.54 -37.19
CA PHE A 323 1.27 15.32 -36.27
C PHE A 323 1.42 13.82 -36.05
N SER A 324 2.42 13.24 -36.72
CA SER A 324 3.06 11.94 -36.43
C SER A 324 2.23 10.96 -35.59
N LYS A 325 1.54 10.03 -36.26
CA LYS A 325 1.13 8.76 -35.65
C LYS A 325 2.40 7.94 -35.37
N ARG A 326 3.17 8.31 -34.34
CA ARG A 326 4.06 7.35 -33.68
C ARG A 326 3.14 6.39 -32.94
N ALA A 327 3.15 5.13 -33.36
CA ALA A 327 2.23 4.06 -33.01
C ALA A 327 1.87 3.98 -31.49
N PRO A 328 0.72 3.36 -31.14
CA PRO A 328 0.31 3.08 -29.75
C PRO A 328 1.40 2.39 -28.88
N ALA A 329 2.36 1.71 -29.52
CA ALA A 329 3.58 1.20 -28.88
C ALA A 329 4.34 2.26 -28.06
N SER A 330 4.37 3.53 -28.51
CA SER A 330 5.11 4.60 -27.83
C SER A 330 4.55 4.99 -26.46
N ARG A 331 3.23 4.93 -26.25
CA ARG A 331 2.61 5.26 -24.95
C ARG A 331 2.71 4.11 -23.97
N GLU A 332 2.46 2.89 -24.43
CA GLU A 332 2.63 1.71 -23.59
C GLU A 332 4.08 1.53 -23.15
N ASP A 333 5.02 1.71 -24.06
CA ASP A 333 6.45 1.66 -23.74
C ASP A 333 6.83 2.79 -22.79
N PHE A 334 6.28 4.00 -22.96
CA PHE A 334 6.45 5.09 -22.01
C PHE A 334 5.94 4.71 -20.61
N PHE A 335 4.74 4.12 -20.49
CA PHE A 335 4.21 3.71 -19.18
C PHE A 335 5.01 2.57 -18.57
N LYS A 336 5.45 1.59 -19.36
CA LYS A 336 6.33 0.49 -18.90
C LYS A 336 7.68 1.04 -18.41
N LEU A 337 8.29 1.99 -19.12
CA LEU A 337 9.52 2.67 -18.72
C LEU A 337 9.31 3.51 -17.45
N PHE A 338 8.19 4.23 -17.37
CA PHE A 338 7.80 5.00 -16.19
C PHE A 338 7.69 4.10 -14.96
N ARG A 339 6.99 2.96 -15.07
CA ARG A 339 6.97 1.93 -14.02
C ARG A 339 8.37 1.54 -13.62
N THR A 340 9.21 1.12 -14.57
CA THR A 340 10.53 0.59 -14.25
C THR A 340 11.35 1.63 -13.48
N ARG A 341 11.32 2.90 -13.89
CA ARG A 341 12.02 3.98 -13.16
C ARG A 341 11.47 4.20 -11.75
N VAL A 342 10.14 4.25 -11.59
CA VAL A 342 9.52 4.45 -10.28
C VAL A 342 9.77 3.28 -9.35
N VAL A 343 9.60 2.05 -9.82
CA VAL A 343 9.84 0.84 -9.03
C VAL A 343 11.31 0.73 -8.65
N LEU A 344 12.24 1.01 -9.55
CA LEU A 344 13.67 1.03 -9.23
C LEU A 344 14.00 2.11 -8.19
N ALA A 345 13.50 3.35 -8.35
CA ALA A 345 13.73 4.40 -7.36
C ALA A 345 13.15 4.04 -5.98
N TRP A 346 11.94 3.48 -5.97
CA TRP A 346 11.25 3.05 -4.75
C TRP A 346 11.96 1.87 -4.06
N LEU A 347 12.30 0.82 -4.82
CA LEU A 347 13.00 -0.35 -4.31
C LEU A 347 14.40 0.02 -3.82
N SER A 348 15.18 0.78 -4.59
CA SER A 348 16.53 1.20 -4.22
C SER A 348 16.54 2.09 -2.98
N SER A 349 15.57 3.00 -2.83
CA SER A 349 15.47 3.85 -1.63
C SER A 349 15.09 3.05 -0.38
N ASN A 350 14.19 2.06 -0.49
CA ASN A 350 13.87 1.16 0.63
C ASN A 350 15.03 0.21 0.95
N ALA A 351 15.69 -0.35 -0.06
CA ALA A 351 16.86 -1.20 0.13
C ALA A 351 18.02 -0.44 0.77
N LEU A 352 18.28 0.81 0.33
CA LEU A 352 19.29 1.68 0.94
C LEU A 352 18.97 1.94 2.41
N LEU A 353 17.71 2.23 2.75
CA LEU A 353 17.28 2.40 4.14
C LEU A 353 17.57 1.14 4.98
N ILE A 354 17.22 -0.05 4.47
CA ILE A 354 17.50 -1.31 5.16
C ILE A 354 19.01 -1.51 5.33
N MET A 355 19.80 -1.33 4.27
CA MET A 355 21.26 -1.52 4.31
C MET A 355 21.93 -0.58 5.31
N VAL A 356 21.58 0.71 5.32
CA VAL A 356 22.12 1.69 6.25
C VAL A 356 21.81 1.31 7.70
N MET A 357 20.59 0.85 7.97
CA MET A 357 20.13 0.54 9.33
C MET A 357 20.62 -0.83 9.85
N THR A 358 20.94 -1.77 8.96
CA THR A 358 21.39 -3.13 9.34
C THR A 358 22.91 -3.32 9.25
N THR A 359 23.65 -2.43 8.57
CA THR A 359 25.11 -2.51 8.51
C THR A 359 25.71 -2.08 9.86
N PRO A 360 26.45 -2.94 10.59
CA PRO A 360 26.88 -2.65 11.95
C PRO A 360 27.74 -1.39 12.10
N GLU A 361 28.64 -1.12 11.16
CA GLU A 361 29.53 0.05 11.20
C GLU A 361 28.75 1.38 11.08
N ILE A 362 27.78 1.42 10.17
CA ILE A 362 26.95 2.60 9.92
C ILE A 362 25.91 2.76 11.03
N ALA A 363 25.27 1.66 11.42
CA ALA A 363 24.28 1.64 12.48
C ALA A 363 24.91 2.08 13.82
N GLY A 364 26.14 1.65 14.11
CA GLY A 364 26.90 2.06 15.29
C GLY A 364 27.17 3.56 15.37
N LEU A 365 27.43 4.23 14.24
CA LEU A 365 27.58 5.69 14.18
C LEU A 365 26.27 6.44 14.48
N ILE A 366 25.13 5.82 14.16
CA ILE A 366 23.78 6.39 14.36
C ILE A 366 23.21 6.00 15.74
N GLY A 367 23.91 5.15 16.50
CA GLY A 367 23.43 4.61 17.78
C GLY A 367 22.31 3.58 17.63
N VAL A 368 22.24 2.93 16.46
CA VAL A 368 21.28 1.86 16.14
C VAL A 368 21.99 0.52 16.26
N SER A 369 21.40 -0.44 16.95
CA SER A 369 21.90 -1.82 16.96
C SER A 369 20.75 -2.82 16.98
N GLU A 370 21.01 -4.01 16.44
CA GLU A 370 20.04 -5.13 16.42
C GLU A 370 19.82 -5.73 17.82
N GLU A 371 20.80 -5.56 18.72
CA GLU A 371 20.80 -6.15 20.06
C GLU A 371 20.33 -5.17 21.14
N SER A 372 20.34 -3.86 20.88
CA SER A 372 19.85 -2.89 21.85
C SER A 372 18.33 -2.94 21.94
N ALA A 373 17.84 -3.16 23.16
CA ALA A 373 16.44 -2.99 23.48
C ALA A 373 15.98 -1.56 23.12
N ASN A 374 16.74 -0.51 23.41
CA ASN A 374 16.37 0.87 23.07
C ASN A 374 16.92 1.29 21.70
N ASN A 375 16.35 0.75 20.63
CA ASN A 375 16.66 1.17 19.26
C ASN A 375 15.94 2.50 18.93
N PRO A 376 16.68 3.62 18.76
CA PRO A 376 16.08 4.94 18.57
C PRO A 376 15.26 5.04 17.28
N TYR A 377 15.63 4.29 16.25
CA TYR A 377 14.93 4.29 14.97
C TYR A 377 13.50 3.75 15.10
N VAL A 378 13.32 2.62 15.80
CA VAL A 378 12.01 2.02 16.05
C VAL A 378 11.14 2.96 16.89
N VAL A 379 11.72 3.56 17.93
CA VAL A 379 11.01 4.54 18.79
C VAL A 379 10.52 5.73 17.98
N VAL A 380 11.36 6.32 17.11
CA VAL A 380 10.97 7.45 16.25
C VAL A 380 9.82 7.07 15.32
N ILE A 381 9.86 5.89 14.69
CA ILE A 381 8.77 5.44 13.81
C ILE A 381 7.47 5.27 14.59
N LEU A 382 7.52 4.60 15.74
CA LEU A 382 6.36 4.33 16.59
C LEU A 382 5.69 5.64 17.06
N TRP A 383 6.47 6.60 17.55
CA TRP A 383 5.94 7.90 17.96
C TRP A 383 5.42 8.71 16.79
N SER A 384 6.09 8.65 15.64
CA SER A 384 5.61 9.34 14.43
C SER A 384 4.25 8.80 13.98
N VAL A 385 4.06 7.47 13.97
CA VAL A 385 2.78 6.85 13.63
C VAL A 385 1.70 7.21 14.65
N ALA A 386 2.04 7.24 15.93
CA ALA A 386 1.10 7.65 16.99
C ALA A 386 0.66 9.11 16.82
N VAL A 387 1.60 10.04 16.58
CA VAL A 387 1.31 11.46 16.34
C VAL A 387 0.45 11.64 15.09
N LEU A 388 0.78 10.98 13.98
CA LEU A 388 -0.03 11.06 12.75
C LEU A 388 -1.46 10.53 12.99
N SER A 389 -1.61 9.47 13.77
CA SER A 389 -2.91 8.90 14.12
C SER A 389 -3.73 9.82 15.02
N ILE A 390 -3.11 10.47 16.00
CA ILE A 390 -3.75 11.47 16.86
C ILE A 390 -4.19 12.69 16.05
N LEU A 391 -3.34 13.21 15.15
CA LEU A 391 -3.71 14.33 14.27
C LEU A 391 -4.91 13.99 13.40
N ARG A 392 -4.94 12.78 12.83
CA ARG A 392 -6.08 12.27 12.06
C ARG A 392 -7.36 12.20 12.92
N PHE A 393 -7.23 11.80 14.17
CA PHE A 393 -8.36 11.70 15.11
C PHE A 393 -8.90 13.06 15.53
N ILE A 394 -8.03 14.02 15.83
CA ILE A 394 -8.46 15.40 16.08
C ILE A 394 -9.20 15.92 14.86
N GLY A 395 -8.66 15.71 13.66
CA GLY A 395 -9.30 16.08 12.40
C GLY A 395 -10.66 15.41 12.18
N SER A 396 -10.83 14.14 12.56
CA SER A 396 -12.12 13.45 12.44
C SER A 396 -13.15 13.96 13.45
N CYS A 397 -12.74 14.27 14.68
CA CYS A 397 -13.62 14.81 15.71
C CYS A 397 -14.23 16.16 15.32
N ILE A 398 -13.56 16.95 14.48
CA ILE A 398 -14.12 18.19 13.93
C ILE A 398 -15.44 17.93 13.20
N TYR A 399 -15.60 16.80 12.50
CA TYR A 399 -16.84 16.45 11.80
C TYR A 399 -17.99 16.00 12.72
N LEU A 400 -17.72 15.75 14.00
CA LEU A 400 -18.75 15.50 15.00
C LEU A 400 -19.30 16.82 15.56
N VAL A 401 -18.44 17.83 15.68
CA VAL A 401 -18.76 19.12 16.29
C VAL A 401 -19.29 20.12 15.26
N LEU A 402 -18.71 20.15 14.06
CA LEU A 402 -19.12 21.06 12.99
C LEU A 402 -20.17 20.38 12.11
N PRO A 403 -21.40 20.94 12.05
CA PRO A 403 -22.53 20.32 11.35
C PRO A 403 -22.35 20.28 9.85
#